data_AF-A0A8B3FGS1-F1
#
_entry.id   AF-A0A8B3FGS1-F1
#
_cell.length_a   1.000
_cell.length_b   1.000
_cell.length_c   1.000
_cell.angle_alpha   90.00
_cell.angle_beta   90.00
_cell.angle_gamma   90.00
#
_symmetry.space_group_name_H-M   'P 1'
#
loop_
_entity.id
_entity.type
_entity.pdbx_description
1 polymer ?
#
loop_
_entity_poly.entity_id
_entity_poly.type
_entity_poly.pdbx_seq_one_letter_code
_entity_poly.pdbx_strand_id
1 'polypeptide(L)'
;MAQSELTWMYLQRLYDLSVTTAQRLLSATLFIGINVQVITMNSRFMLMFAAISGFIFVALGAFGSHVLSKTLGATELGWLKTGLEYQAFHTLAILALAVAMQQRTNLWFYWSSVFLALGTVLFSGSLYCLALSHLKLWVYVTPIGGACFLVGWILMLIGALRLKRKAERHE
;
A
#
# COMPACT_ATOMS: atom_id res chain seq x y z
N MET A 1 37.94 26.16 46.79
CA MET A 1 37.79 26.15 45.31
C MET A 1 37.45 24.77 44.76
N ALA A 2 37.99 23.66 45.29
CA ALA A 2 37.70 22.31 44.78
C ALA A 2 36.28 21.78 45.07
N GLN A 3 35.65 22.17 46.18
CA GLN A 3 34.37 21.60 46.61
C GLN A 3 33.17 22.14 45.80
N SER A 4 33.25 23.39 45.33
CA SER A 4 32.25 23.95 44.42
C SER A 4 32.28 23.27 43.05
N GLU A 5 33.47 23.02 42.49
CA GLU A 5 33.65 22.33 41.20
C GLU A 5 33.08 20.90 41.22
N LEU A 6 33.36 20.15 42.30
CA LEU A 6 32.81 18.80 42.47
C LEU A 6 31.28 18.79 42.56
N THR A 7 30.70 19.80 43.19
CA THR A 7 29.23 19.95 43.31
C THR A 7 28.61 20.25 41.95
N TRP A 8 29.23 21.12 41.15
CA TRP A 8 28.77 21.42 39.79
C TRP A 8 28.90 20.23 38.84
N MET A 9 30.00 19.48 38.92
CA MET A 9 30.18 18.24 38.15
C MET A 9 29.14 17.18 38.53
N TYR A 10 28.79 17.06 39.82
CA TYR A 10 27.78 16.10 40.27
C TYR A 10 26.37 16.49 39.80
N LEU A 11 26.02 17.78 39.89
CA LEU A 11 24.73 18.29 39.41
C LEU A 11 24.60 18.17 37.89
N GLN A 12 25.66 18.47 37.12
CA GLN A 12 25.67 18.28 35.67
C GLN A 12 25.48 16.81 35.30
N ARG A 13 26.15 15.89 36.02
CA ARG A 13 26.01 14.45 35.79
C ARG A 13 24.59 13.95 36.08
N LEU A 14 23.96 14.45 37.15
CA LEU A 14 22.57 14.11 37.47
C LEU A 14 21.59 14.66 36.43
N TYR A 15 21.82 15.87 35.95
CA TYR A 15 21.04 16.47 34.86
C TYR A 15 21.15 15.63 33.58
N ASP A 16 22.37 15.30 33.14
CA ASP A 16 22.61 14.51 31.94
C ASP A 16 22.03 13.09 32.05
N LEU A 17 22.09 12.46 33.23
CA LEU A 17 21.46 11.17 33.51
C LEU A 17 19.93 11.24 33.43
N SER A 18 19.32 12.32 33.95
CA SER A 18 17.87 12.51 33.89
C SER A 18 17.36 12.73 32.46
N VAL A 19 18.08 13.56 31.67
CA VAL A 19 17.74 13.86 30.28
C VAL A 19 17.89 12.63 29.40
N THR A 20 18.99 11.88 29.54
CA THR A 20 19.23 10.65 28.78
C THR A 20 18.22 9.55 29.13
N THR A 21 17.80 9.44 30.39
CA THR A 21 16.79 8.46 30.81
C THR A 21 15.40 8.82 30.30
N ALA A 22 15.00 10.10 30.39
CA ALA A 22 13.73 10.58 29.84
C ALA A 22 13.66 10.41 28.32
N GLN A 23 14.76 10.69 27.60
CA GLN A 23 14.85 10.52 26.16
C GLN A 23 14.85 9.04 25.74
N ARG A 24 15.45 8.14 26.54
CA ARG A 24 15.37 6.68 26.34
C ARG A 24 13.97 6.13 26.60
N LEU A 25 13.24 6.66 27.58
CA LEU A 25 11.88 6.22 27.90
C LEU A 25 10.86 6.75 26.88
N LEU A 26 10.99 8.00 26.42
CA LEU A 26 10.19 8.58 25.34
C LEU A 26 10.44 7.89 24.00
N SER A 27 11.70 7.61 23.67
CA SER A 27 12.03 6.82 22.48
C SER A 27 11.54 5.39 22.62
N ALA A 28 11.66 4.74 23.77
CA ALA A 28 11.13 3.38 23.99
C ALA A 28 9.60 3.30 23.92
N THR A 29 8.84 4.31 24.38
CA THR A 29 7.36 4.34 24.27
C THR A 29 6.87 4.66 22.85
N LEU A 30 7.54 5.56 22.14
CA LEU A 30 7.29 5.78 20.70
C LEU A 30 7.71 4.56 19.85
N PHE A 31 8.78 3.86 20.23
CA PHE A 31 9.22 2.63 19.56
C PHE A 31 8.22 1.50 19.83
N ILE A 32 7.83 1.23 21.07
CA ILE A 32 6.91 0.14 21.42
C ILE A 32 5.50 0.39 20.85
N GLY A 33 5.02 1.64 20.82
CA GLY A 33 3.72 2.00 20.23
C GLY A 33 3.63 1.86 18.70
N ILE A 34 4.72 2.09 17.98
CA ILE A 34 4.83 1.86 16.52
C ILE A 34 5.11 0.38 16.19
N ASN A 35 5.84 -0.33 17.05
CA ASN A 35 6.29 -1.69 16.80
C ASN A 35 5.26 -2.78 17.16
N VAL A 36 4.19 -2.45 17.89
CA VAL A 36 3.11 -3.41 18.13
C VAL A 36 2.22 -3.49 16.87
N GLN A 37 1.38 -2.53 16.47
CA GLN A 37 0.36 -2.64 15.37
C GLN A 37 0.81 -2.59 13.88
N VAL A 38 2.09 -2.83 13.55
CA VAL A 38 2.50 -3.33 12.20
C VAL A 38 2.13 -4.83 12.02
N ILE A 39 1.50 -5.43 13.04
CA ILE A 39 1.00 -6.82 13.16
C ILE A 39 0.33 -7.31 11.88
N THR A 40 0.97 -8.27 11.23
CA THR A 40 0.55 -8.97 10.00
C THR A 40 0.47 -8.11 8.72
N MET A 41 1.53 -7.37 8.37
CA MET A 41 1.82 -7.02 6.97
C MET A 41 2.09 -8.30 6.15
N ASN A 42 1.04 -9.10 5.93
CA ASN A 42 1.15 -10.41 5.36
C ASN A 42 1.08 -10.25 3.84
N SER A 43 2.22 -10.36 3.18
CA SER A 43 2.29 -10.47 1.71
C SER A 43 1.31 -11.51 1.19
N ARG A 44 0.99 -12.54 1.98
CA ARG A 44 -0.05 -13.55 1.67
C ARG A 44 -1.41 -12.93 1.37
N PHE A 45 -1.88 -11.93 2.12
CA PHE A 45 -3.18 -11.30 1.85
C PHE A 45 -3.17 -10.59 0.49
N MET A 46 -2.08 -9.91 0.16
CA MET A 46 -1.94 -9.23 -1.13
C MET A 46 -1.77 -10.22 -2.29
N LEU A 47 -1.11 -11.36 -2.08
CA LEU A 47 -1.07 -12.46 -3.06
C LEU A 47 -2.46 -13.05 -3.30
N MET A 48 -3.23 -13.31 -2.22
CA MET A 48 -4.60 -13.81 -2.35
C MET A 48 -5.48 -12.81 -3.10
N PHE A 49 -5.38 -11.52 -2.76
CA PHE A 49 -6.09 -10.47 -3.49
C PHE A 49 -5.69 -10.45 -4.97
N ALA A 50 -4.39 -10.48 -5.29
CA ALA A 50 -3.91 -10.51 -6.67
C ALA A 50 -4.41 -11.75 -7.44
N ALA A 51 -4.45 -12.92 -6.80
CA ALA A 51 -4.97 -14.14 -7.41
C ALA A 51 -6.47 -14.04 -7.70
N ILE A 52 -7.27 -13.59 -6.72
CA ILE A 52 -8.72 -13.38 -6.90
C ILE A 52 -8.99 -12.32 -7.96
N SER A 53 -8.26 -11.21 -7.92
CA SER A 53 -8.39 -10.11 -8.88
C SER A 53 -7.99 -10.56 -10.29
N GLY A 54 -6.91 -11.33 -10.44
CA GLY A 54 -6.52 -11.92 -11.72
C GLY A 54 -7.57 -12.90 -12.26
N PHE A 55 -8.14 -13.74 -11.39
CA PHE A 55 -9.23 -14.64 -11.74
C PHE A 55 -10.45 -13.87 -12.26
N ILE A 56 -10.90 -12.83 -11.54
CA ILE A 56 -12.04 -11.99 -11.95
C ILE A 56 -11.76 -11.32 -13.29
N PHE A 57 -10.54 -10.81 -13.49
CA PHE A 57 -10.14 -10.18 -14.76
C PHE A 57 -10.26 -11.15 -15.93
N VAL A 58 -9.71 -12.36 -15.80
CA VAL A 58 -9.78 -13.38 -16.86
C VAL A 58 -11.22 -13.83 -17.10
N ALA A 59 -11.98 -14.08 -16.02
CA ALA A 59 -13.37 -14.49 -16.11
C ALA A 59 -14.21 -13.42 -16.83
N LEU A 60 -14.23 -12.19 -16.31
CA LEU A 60 -15.00 -11.09 -16.90
C LEU A 60 -14.48 -10.70 -18.30
N GLY A 61 -13.19 -10.83 -18.58
CA GLY A 61 -12.64 -10.61 -19.91
C GLY A 61 -13.15 -11.61 -20.93
N ALA A 62 -13.15 -12.91 -20.59
CA ALA A 62 -13.66 -13.96 -21.47
C ALA A 62 -15.20 -13.92 -21.60
N PHE A 63 -15.92 -13.75 -20.50
CA PHE A 63 -17.39 -13.58 -20.54
C PHE A 63 -17.78 -12.30 -21.29
N GLY A 64 -17.04 -11.21 -21.09
CA GLY A 64 -17.23 -9.93 -21.74
C GLY A 64 -17.08 -10.00 -23.25
N SER A 65 -16.04 -10.68 -23.76
CA SER A 65 -15.77 -10.78 -25.19
C SER A 65 -16.72 -11.72 -25.93
N HIS A 66 -17.15 -12.83 -25.30
CA HIS A 66 -17.93 -13.87 -25.97
C HIS A 66 -19.45 -13.79 -25.75
N VAL A 67 -19.87 -13.45 -24.53
CA VAL A 67 -21.30 -13.47 -24.13
C VAL A 67 -21.84 -12.05 -24.08
N LEU A 68 -21.18 -11.20 -23.28
CA LEU A 68 -21.71 -9.88 -22.92
C LEU A 68 -21.63 -8.87 -24.08
N SER A 69 -20.71 -9.07 -25.02
CA SER A 69 -20.58 -8.28 -26.25
C SER A 69 -21.80 -8.35 -27.16
N LYS A 70 -22.66 -9.38 -27.01
CA LYS A 70 -23.90 -9.53 -27.77
C LYS A 70 -25.08 -8.80 -27.13
N THR A 71 -25.00 -8.50 -25.84
CA THR A 71 -26.10 -7.91 -25.06
C THR A 71 -25.86 -6.46 -24.66
N LEU A 72 -24.60 -6.07 -24.46
CA LEU A 72 -24.24 -4.70 -24.08
C LEU A 72 -24.07 -3.80 -25.29
N GLY A 73 -24.45 -2.53 -25.11
CA GLY A 73 -24.15 -1.46 -26.05
C GLY A 73 -22.66 -1.14 -26.09
N ALA A 74 -22.27 -0.33 -27.09
CA ALA A 74 -20.88 0.07 -27.28
C ALA A 74 -20.32 0.86 -26.07
N THR A 75 -21.15 1.65 -25.41
CA THR A 75 -20.76 2.46 -24.25
C THR A 75 -20.47 1.58 -23.03
N GLU A 76 -21.36 0.64 -22.72
CA GLU A 76 -21.20 -0.28 -21.59
C GLU A 76 -20.01 -1.22 -21.78
N LEU A 77 -19.81 -1.71 -23.02
CA LEU A 77 -18.63 -2.48 -23.36
C LEU A 77 -17.35 -1.66 -23.21
N GLY A 78 -17.41 -0.36 -23.53
CA GLY A 78 -16.33 0.59 -23.28
C GLY A 78 -15.97 0.68 -21.79
N TRP A 79 -16.97 0.87 -20.92
CA TRP A 79 -16.74 0.90 -19.47
C TRP A 79 -16.18 -0.41 -18.93
N LEU A 80 -16.71 -1.55 -19.38
CA LEU A 80 -16.21 -2.87 -19.00
C LEU A 80 -14.73 -3.04 -19.39
N LYS A 81 -14.37 -2.67 -20.63
CA LYS A 81 -12.98 -2.74 -21.11
C LYS A 81 -12.05 -1.84 -20.30
N THR A 82 -12.44 -0.60 -20.03
CA THR A 82 -11.64 0.31 -19.19
C THR A 82 -11.46 -0.25 -17.77
N GLY A 83 -12.51 -0.80 -17.17
CA GLY A 83 -12.41 -1.45 -15.85
C GLY A 83 -11.43 -2.64 -15.88
N LEU A 84 -11.51 -3.49 -16.90
CA LEU A 84 -10.63 -4.64 -17.08
C LEU A 84 -9.17 -4.22 -17.27
N GLU A 85 -8.91 -3.21 -18.10
CA GLU A 85 -7.55 -2.69 -18.34
C GLU A 85 -6.91 -2.18 -17.05
N TYR A 86 -7.61 -1.33 -16.30
CA TYR A 86 -7.09 -0.81 -15.03
C TYR A 86 -6.89 -1.92 -14.02
N GLN A 87 -7.86 -2.84 -13.87
CA GLN A 87 -7.70 -4.00 -13.00
C GLN A 87 -6.43 -4.78 -13.36
N ALA A 88 -6.20 -5.13 -14.63
CA ALA A 88 -5.02 -5.90 -15.04
C ALA A 88 -3.70 -5.25 -14.60
N PHE A 89 -3.50 -3.97 -14.90
CA PHE A 89 -2.26 -3.27 -14.54
C PHE A 89 -2.04 -3.23 -13.03
N HIS A 90 -3.09 -2.96 -12.26
CA HIS A 90 -2.98 -2.85 -10.82
C HIS A 90 -2.89 -4.21 -10.11
N THR A 91 -3.56 -5.25 -10.62
CA THR A 91 -3.38 -6.63 -10.15
C THR A 91 -1.92 -7.07 -10.29
N LEU A 92 -1.29 -6.80 -11.45
CA LEU A 92 0.11 -7.14 -11.68
C LEU A 92 1.06 -6.35 -10.76
N ALA A 93 0.80 -5.05 -10.56
CA ALA A 93 1.56 -4.24 -9.62
C ALA A 93 1.45 -4.75 -8.17
N ILE A 94 0.24 -5.11 -7.72
CA ILE A 94 0.01 -5.70 -6.40
C ILE A 94 0.74 -7.04 -6.27
N LEU A 95 0.68 -7.91 -7.29
CA LEU A 95 1.42 -9.17 -7.31
C LEU A 95 2.93 -8.94 -7.15
N ALA A 96 3.49 -8.01 -7.93
CA ALA A 96 4.91 -7.67 -7.86
C ALA A 96 5.31 -7.15 -6.47
N LEU A 97 4.51 -6.26 -5.87
CA LEU A 97 4.73 -5.76 -4.52
C LEU A 97 4.63 -6.87 -3.47
N ALA A 98 3.63 -7.74 -3.59
CA ALA A 98 3.43 -8.85 -2.67
C ALA A 98 4.62 -9.83 -2.71
N VAL A 99 5.14 -10.13 -3.91
CA VAL A 99 6.36 -10.95 -4.08
C VAL A 99 7.59 -10.23 -3.51
N ALA A 100 7.79 -8.95 -3.81
CA ALA A 100 8.92 -8.17 -3.30
C ALA A 100 8.94 -8.13 -1.76
N MET A 101 7.76 -8.02 -1.14
CA MET A 101 7.60 -8.02 0.31
C MET A 101 7.89 -9.39 0.96
N GLN A 102 7.92 -10.50 0.22
CA GLN A 102 8.37 -11.79 0.76
C GLN A 102 9.87 -11.79 1.07
N GLN A 103 10.67 -11.05 0.28
CA GLN A 103 12.11 -10.96 0.48
C GLN A 103 12.46 -9.93 1.55
N ARG A 104 11.75 -8.80 1.57
CA ARG A 104 11.97 -7.71 2.52
C ARG A 104 10.67 -6.96 2.79
N THR A 105 10.20 -7.03 4.03
CA THR A 105 9.06 -6.23 4.48
C THR A 105 9.37 -4.73 4.36
N ASN A 106 8.53 -4.01 3.60
CA ASN A 106 8.63 -2.57 3.43
C ASN A 106 7.24 -1.96 3.63
N LEU A 107 7.11 -1.08 4.64
CA LEU A 107 5.85 -0.44 5.01
C LEU A 107 5.24 0.35 3.83
N TRP A 108 6.07 1.01 3.03
CA TRP A 108 5.62 1.79 1.87
C TRP A 108 5.06 0.89 0.77
N PHE A 109 5.68 -0.28 0.55
CA PHE A 109 5.17 -1.26 -0.42
C PHE A 109 3.87 -1.88 0.04
N TYR A 110 3.70 -2.14 1.35
CA TYR A 110 2.42 -2.60 1.87
C TYR A 110 1.31 -1.58 1.60
N TRP A 111 1.47 -0.33 2.06
CA TRP A 111 0.43 0.67 1.88
C TRP A 111 0.19 0.98 0.40
N SER A 112 1.24 0.97 -0.43
CA SER A 112 1.09 1.02 -1.88
C SER A 112 0.15 -0.09 -2.39
N SER A 113 0.41 -1.35 -2.03
CA SER A 113 -0.44 -2.48 -2.46
C SER A 113 -1.87 -2.38 -1.94
N VAL A 114 -2.09 -1.86 -0.73
CA VAL A 114 -3.44 -1.61 -0.16
C VAL A 114 -4.20 -0.55 -0.96
N PHE A 115 -3.58 0.59 -1.26
CA PHE A 115 -4.20 1.65 -2.05
C PHE A 115 -4.49 1.22 -3.49
N LEU A 116 -3.59 0.44 -4.10
CA LEU A 116 -3.82 -0.16 -5.41
C LEU A 116 -4.98 -1.18 -5.38
N ALA A 117 -5.08 -2.00 -4.33
CA ALA A 117 -6.19 -2.95 -4.16
C ALA A 117 -7.52 -2.23 -3.98
N LEU A 118 -7.57 -1.21 -3.11
CA LEU A 118 -8.75 -0.39 -2.89
C LEU A 118 -9.16 0.34 -4.17
N GLY A 119 -8.20 0.93 -4.88
CA GLY A 119 -8.43 1.53 -6.19
C GLY A 119 -9.01 0.53 -7.20
N THR A 120 -8.53 -0.71 -7.20
CA THR A 120 -9.03 -1.77 -8.09
C THR A 120 -10.51 -2.04 -7.84
N VAL A 121 -10.89 -2.21 -6.57
CA VAL A 121 -12.28 -2.45 -6.19
C VAL A 121 -13.17 -1.24 -6.52
N LEU A 122 -12.74 -0.03 -6.15
CA LEU A 122 -13.54 1.18 -6.33
C LEU A 122 -13.64 1.65 -7.77
N PHE A 123 -12.55 1.61 -8.54
CA PHE A 123 -12.51 2.07 -9.92
C PHE A 123 -13.03 1.01 -10.89
N SER A 124 -12.48 -0.20 -10.83
CA SER A 124 -12.82 -1.25 -11.81
C SER A 124 -14.16 -1.87 -11.46
N GLY A 125 -14.41 -2.12 -10.17
CA GLY A 125 -15.70 -2.62 -9.69
C GLY A 125 -16.85 -1.66 -9.97
N SER A 126 -16.66 -0.34 -9.81
CA SER A 126 -17.73 0.63 -10.17
C SER A 126 -18.03 0.63 -11.66
N LEU A 127 -17.02 0.51 -12.53
CA LEU A 127 -17.21 0.43 -13.98
C LEU A 127 -17.91 -0.87 -14.39
N TYR A 128 -17.64 -2.00 -13.73
CA TYR A 128 -18.38 -3.24 -13.94
C TYR A 128 -19.83 -3.10 -13.53
N CYS A 129 -20.09 -2.55 -12.34
CA CYS A 129 -21.44 -2.29 -11.88
C CYS A 129 -22.17 -1.33 -12.82
N LEU A 130 -21.50 -0.29 -13.31
CA LEU A 130 -22.05 0.68 -14.26
C LEU A 130 -22.41 0.02 -15.60
N ALA A 131 -21.52 -0.83 -16.12
CA ALA A 131 -21.74 -1.57 -17.37
C ALA A 131 -22.88 -2.60 -17.26
N LEU A 132 -23.05 -3.25 -16.11
CA LEU A 132 -24.03 -4.32 -15.92
C LEU A 132 -25.40 -3.84 -15.43
N SER A 133 -25.45 -2.77 -14.62
CA SER A 133 -26.70 -2.28 -14.02
C SER A 133 -27.24 -1.01 -14.66
N HIS A 134 -26.44 -0.32 -15.48
CA HIS A 134 -26.74 1.00 -16.06
C HIS A 134 -27.02 2.12 -15.02
N LEU A 135 -26.77 1.87 -13.72
CA LEU A 135 -26.97 2.84 -12.66
C LEU A 135 -25.85 3.88 -12.64
N LYS A 136 -26.14 5.10 -13.10
CA LYS A 136 -25.17 6.20 -13.22
C LYS A 136 -24.52 6.65 -11.90
N LEU A 137 -25.08 6.25 -10.75
CA LEU A 137 -24.51 6.56 -9.43
C LEU A 137 -23.08 6.02 -9.26
N TRP A 138 -22.75 4.88 -9.90
CA TRP A 138 -21.42 4.28 -9.83
C TRP A 138 -20.32 5.17 -10.42
N VAL A 139 -20.67 6.11 -11.30
CA VAL A 139 -19.71 7.07 -11.90
C VAL A 139 -19.02 7.92 -10.84
N TYR A 140 -19.70 8.25 -9.74
CA TYR A 140 -19.11 9.08 -8.67
C TYR A 140 -18.09 8.32 -7.82
N VAL A 141 -18.10 6.98 -7.85
CA VAL A 141 -17.13 6.14 -7.13
C VAL A 141 -15.80 6.03 -7.90
N THR A 142 -15.86 6.06 -9.23
CA THR A 142 -14.68 5.89 -10.09
C THR A 142 -13.55 6.89 -9.81
N PRO A 143 -13.79 8.21 -9.64
CA PRO A 143 -12.73 9.16 -9.30
C PRO A 143 -12.03 8.87 -7.97
N ILE A 144 -12.77 8.34 -6.98
CA ILE A 144 -12.21 7.98 -5.67
C ILE A 144 -11.23 6.81 -5.85
N GLY A 145 -11.61 5.80 -6.64
CA GLY A 145 -10.70 4.71 -6.98
C GLY A 145 -9.47 5.18 -7.77
N GLY A 146 -9.64 6.13 -8.69
CA GLY A 146 -8.54 6.76 -9.42
C GLY A 146 -7.55 7.49 -8.50
N ALA A 147 -8.07 8.22 -7.51
CA ALA A 147 -7.25 8.87 -6.49
C ALA A 147 -6.48 7.84 -5.64
N CYS A 148 -7.11 6.71 -5.28
CA CYS A 148 -6.42 5.62 -4.60
C CYS A 148 -5.27 5.05 -5.44
N PHE A 149 -5.44 4.89 -6.75
CA PHE A 149 -4.35 4.45 -7.61
C PHE A 149 -3.16 5.43 -7.60
N LEU A 150 -3.42 6.73 -7.72
CA LEU A 150 -2.37 7.75 -7.68
C LEU A 150 -1.58 7.69 -6.36
N VAL A 151 -2.28 7.59 -5.23
CA VAL A 151 -1.64 7.42 -3.91
C VAL A 151 -0.83 6.13 -3.86
N GLY A 152 -1.37 5.02 -4.37
CA GLY A 152 -0.68 3.74 -4.44
C GLY A 152 0.65 3.81 -5.19
N TRP A 153 0.68 4.43 -6.37
CA TRP A 153 1.91 4.61 -7.16
C TRP A 153 2.91 5.54 -6.48
N ILE A 154 2.46 6.64 -5.86
CA ILE A 154 3.34 7.55 -5.11
C ILE A 154 4.00 6.82 -3.93
N LEU A 155 3.24 6.03 -3.18
CA LEU A 155 3.78 5.23 -2.08
C LEU A 155 4.80 4.20 -2.56
N MET A 156 4.56 3.60 -3.73
CA MET A 156 5.53 2.69 -4.35
C MET A 156 6.84 3.40 -4.65
N LEU A 157 6.77 4.59 -5.25
CA LEU A 157 7.93 5.42 -5.56
C LEU A 157 8.70 5.78 -4.28
N ILE A 158 8.02 6.23 -3.23
CA ILE A 158 8.65 6.54 -1.93
C ILE A 158 9.33 5.30 -1.35
N GLY A 159 8.67 4.14 -1.43
CA GLY A 159 9.23 2.87 -0.97
C GLY A 159 10.49 2.48 -1.72
N ALA A 160 10.52 2.69 -3.04
CA ALA A 160 11.66 2.40 -3.90
C ALA A 160 12.84 3.33 -3.60
N LEU A 161 12.60 4.64 -3.46
CA LEU A 161 13.63 5.64 -3.13
C LEU A 161 14.27 5.39 -1.75
N ARG A 162 13.57 4.72 -0.84
CA ARG A 162 14.06 4.39 0.51
C ARG A 162 14.75 3.02 0.60
N LEU A 163 14.85 2.27 -0.50
CA LEU A 163 15.60 1.02 -0.52
C LEU A 163 17.11 1.32 -0.36
N LYS A 164 17.66 1.00 0.83
CA LYS A 164 19.11 0.98 1.02
C LYS A 164 19.71 -0.08 0.10
N ARG A 165 20.60 0.32 -0.81
CA ARG A 165 21.42 -0.59 -1.61
C ARG A 165 22.33 -1.36 -0.64
N LYS A 166 22.32 -2.69 -0.71
CA LYS A 166 23.28 -3.51 0.04
C LYS A 166 24.64 -3.15 -0.59
N ALA A 167 25.53 -2.47 0.14
CA ALA A 167 26.88 -2.26 -0.34
C ALA A 167 27.49 -3.65 -0.55
N GLU A 168 27.93 -3.94 -1.77
CA GLU A 168 28.62 -5.18 -2.08
C GLU A 168 29.87 -5.21 -1.19
N ARG A 169 29.85 -6.08 -0.19
CA ARG A 169 31.04 -6.41 0.57
C ARG A 169 31.86 -7.27 -0.37
N HIS A 170 32.79 -6.64 -1.10
CA HIS A 170 33.86 -7.34 -1.78
C HIS A 170 34.71 -7.98 -0.67
N GLU A 171 34.59 -9.30 -0.53
CA GLU A 171 35.55 -10.16 0.16
C GLU A 171 36.36 -10.92 -0.90
#